data_AF-A0AB32WET7-F1
#
_entry.id   AF-A0AB32WET7-F1
#
_cell.length_a   1.000
_cell.length_b   1.000
_cell.length_c   1.000
_cell.angle_alpha   90.00
_cell.angle_beta   90.00
_cell.angle_gamma   90.00
#
_symmetry.space_group_name_H-M   'P 1'
#
loop_
_entity.id
_entity.type
_entity.pdbx_description
1 polymer ?
#
loop_
_entity_poly.entity_id
_entity_poly.type
_entity_poly.pdbx_seq_one_letter_code
_entity_poly.pdbx_strand_id
1 'polypeptide(L)'
;MGVLAYYCNLSSCPSLRLSTFRIVGSSEIGVSRRQVLEQVDKELNKGDERAALTLVRDLQGKPGGLRCFGAARQVPQRLYTLDELRLNGIETTSLLSPDDATLGSIERNLQLAAILGGVAAWNAFGFSPQQILFISLGFLFLWTLDSVSFNGGVGSLVLDTIGHTFSQKYHNRVIQHEAGHFLIAYLVGILPRGYTLTSLDALKKEGSLNIQAGTAFVDFEFLEEANAGKVSATTLNRFSCIALAGVATEYLLYGYAEGGLADINKLDALLKGLGFTQKKADSQVRWSVLNTILLLRRHEAARGQLAEAMSLGKSVGSCIDIIEDNINDDDI
;
A
#
# COMPACT_ATOMS: atom_id res chain seq x y z
N MET A 1 58.13 -70.13 -36.82
CA MET A 1 58.57 -68.73 -36.59
C MET A 1 57.48 -68.02 -35.79
N GLY A 2 57.32 -68.37 -34.51
CA GLY A 2 57.55 -67.44 -33.38
C GLY A 2 56.18 -66.89 -32.92
N VAL A 3 55.85 -66.62 -31.66
CA VAL A 3 56.52 -66.50 -30.36
C VAL A 3 55.42 -66.61 -29.27
N LEU A 4 55.83 -66.98 -28.04
CA LEU A 4 55.26 -66.77 -26.67
C LEU A 4 54.03 -65.84 -26.48
N ALA A 5 53.31 -65.77 -25.35
CA ALA A 5 53.08 -66.51 -24.10
C ALA A 5 52.20 -65.58 -23.22
N TYR A 6 51.26 -66.16 -22.46
CA TYR A 6 50.76 -65.72 -21.12
C TYR A 6 49.83 -64.50 -20.90
N TYR A 7 48.64 -64.83 -20.35
CA TYR A 7 47.89 -64.32 -19.16
C TYR A 7 47.17 -62.95 -19.07
N CYS A 8 45.98 -63.06 -18.44
CA CYS A 8 45.28 -62.15 -17.50
C CYS A 8 44.59 -60.85 -18.01
N ASN A 9 43.25 -60.78 -17.90
CA ASN A 9 42.52 -60.19 -16.75
C ASN A 9 41.06 -59.79 -17.10
N LEU A 10 40.18 -59.87 -16.09
CA LEU A 10 38.83 -59.32 -16.06
C LEU A 10 38.81 -57.82 -16.35
N SER A 11 37.75 -57.32 -17.00
CA SER A 11 37.23 -55.95 -16.80
C SER A 11 35.80 -55.78 -17.33
N SER A 12 34.86 -55.77 -16.37
CA SER A 12 33.84 -54.74 -16.12
C SER A 12 33.18 -54.02 -17.31
N CYS A 13 31.88 -54.26 -17.51
CA CYS A 13 30.98 -53.35 -18.23
C CYS A 13 30.89 -51.99 -17.53
N PRO A 14 31.05 -50.84 -18.23
CA PRO A 14 30.55 -49.57 -17.76
C PRO A 14 29.12 -49.38 -18.26
N SER A 15 28.16 -49.33 -17.33
CA SER A 15 26.81 -48.84 -17.59
C SER A 15 26.88 -47.36 -17.95
N LEU A 16 26.46 -47.01 -19.16
CA LEU A 16 26.20 -45.62 -19.58
C LEU A 16 25.09 -45.04 -18.69
N ARG A 17 25.47 -44.19 -17.73
CA ARG A 17 24.54 -43.30 -17.04
C ARG A 17 24.13 -42.21 -18.02
N LEU A 18 22.95 -42.34 -18.61
CA LEU A 18 22.23 -41.21 -19.18
C LEU A 18 21.85 -40.29 -18.02
N SER A 19 22.54 -39.17 -17.89
CA SER A 19 22.14 -38.07 -17.02
C SER A 19 20.88 -37.44 -17.59
N THR A 20 19.72 -37.86 -17.09
CA THR A 20 18.46 -37.16 -17.33
C THR A 20 18.54 -35.80 -16.64
N PHE A 21 18.98 -34.77 -17.38
CA PHE A 21 18.74 -33.40 -17.00
C PHE A 21 17.22 -33.17 -17.04
N ARG A 22 16.60 -33.28 -15.87
CA ARG A 22 15.21 -32.88 -15.67
C ARG A 22 15.20 -31.36 -15.66
N ILE A 23 14.93 -30.77 -16.82
CA ILE A 23 14.50 -29.38 -16.91
C ILE A 23 13.13 -29.34 -16.21
N VAL A 24 13.11 -28.97 -14.94
CA VAL A 24 11.88 -28.64 -14.23
C VAL A 24 11.41 -27.32 -14.83
N GLY A 25 10.35 -27.39 -15.63
CA GLY A 25 9.77 -26.23 -16.28
C GLY A 25 9.27 -25.22 -15.26
N SER A 26 9.64 -23.96 -15.45
CA SER A 26 9.12 -22.79 -14.74
C SER A 26 7.57 -22.75 -14.64
N SER A 27 6.87 -23.43 -15.56
CA SER A 27 5.42 -23.52 -15.59
C SER A 27 4.78 -24.31 -14.45
N GLU A 28 5.38 -25.40 -13.95
CA GLU A 28 4.75 -26.21 -12.89
C GLU A 28 4.80 -25.51 -11.53
N ILE A 29 5.85 -24.73 -11.29
CA ILE A 29 6.05 -24.01 -10.03
C ILE A 29 5.16 -22.76 -9.96
N GLY A 30 4.99 -22.04 -11.08
CA GLY A 30 4.07 -20.89 -11.17
C GLY A 30 2.60 -21.26 -10.96
N VAL A 31 2.18 -22.47 -11.38
CA VAL A 31 0.83 -22.99 -11.13
C VAL A 31 0.60 -23.26 -9.63
N SER A 32 1.62 -23.76 -8.92
CA SER A 32 1.55 -23.98 -7.47
C SER A 32 1.41 -22.68 -6.68
N ARG A 33 2.22 -21.65 -7.02
CA ARG A 33 2.15 -20.33 -6.36
C ARG A 33 0.78 -19.68 -6.53
N ARG A 34 0.28 -19.62 -7.77
CA ARG A 34 -1.04 -19.02 -8.06
C ARG A 34 -2.18 -19.71 -7.33
N GLN A 35 -2.19 -21.04 -7.28
CA GLN A 35 -3.21 -21.80 -6.56
C GLN A 35 -3.24 -21.49 -5.07
N VAL A 36 -2.07 -21.31 -4.44
CA VAL A 36 -1.99 -20.93 -3.04
C VAL A 36 -2.41 -19.47 -2.84
N LEU A 37 -2.06 -18.56 -3.76
CA LEU A 37 -2.53 -17.17 -3.70
C LEU A 37 -4.05 -17.04 -3.87
N GLU A 38 -4.67 -17.89 -4.68
CA GLU A 38 -6.14 -18.00 -4.74
C GLU A 38 -6.75 -18.53 -3.43
N GLN A 39 -6.04 -19.40 -2.70
CA GLN A 39 -6.46 -19.83 -1.36
C GLN A 39 -6.32 -18.68 -0.35
N VAL A 40 -5.24 -17.90 -0.42
CA VAL A 40 -5.06 -16.67 0.38
C VAL A 40 -6.24 -15.73 0.16
N ASP A 41 -6.63 -15.47 -1.10
CA ASP A 41 -7.79 -14.63 -1.41
C ASP A 41 -9.09 -15.20 -0.82
N LYS A 42 -9.29 -16.52 -0.85
CA LYS A 42 -10.47 -17.16 -0.24
C LYS A 42 -10.51 -16.98 1.27
N GLU A 43 -9.39 -17.16 1.96
CA GLU A 43 -9.34 -16.98 3.42
C GLU A 43 -9.48 -15.51 3.83
N LEU A 44 -8.88 -14.58 3.08
CA LEU A 44 -9.08 -13.14 3.28
C LEU A 44 -10.55 -12.73 3.09
N ASN A 45 -11.24 -13.26 2.07
CA ASN A 45 -12.66 -13.00 1.84
C ASN A 45 -13.58 -13.58 2.93
N LYS A 46 -13.18 -14.66 3.60
CA LYS A 46 -13.89 -15.20 4.77
C LYS A 46 -13.60 -14.40 6.06
N GLY A 47 -12.61 -13.53 6.04
CA GLY A 47 -12.11 -12.83 7.21
C GLY A 47 -11.14 -13.66 8.08
N ASP A 48 -10.68 -14.81 7.60
CA ASP A 48 -9.67 -15.62 8.29
C ASP A 48 -8.26 -15.18 7.88
N GLU A 49 -7.85 -14.02 8.37
CA GLU A 49 -6.54 -13.44 8.06
C GLU A 49 -5.38 -14.27 8.66
N ARG A 50 -5.63 -15.04 9.74
CA ARG A 50 -4.60 -15.90 10.34
C ARG A 50 -4.28 -17.06 9.41
N ALA A 51 -5.29 -17.72 8.86
CA ALA A 51 -5.10 -18.77 7.86
C ALA A 51 -4.39 -18.23 6.62
N ALA A 52 -4.81 -17.06 6.12
CA ALA A 52 -4.16 -16.39 4.99
C ALA A 52 -2.67 -16.11 5.25
N LEU A 53 -2.33 -15.59 6.44
CA LEU A 53 -0.94 -15.31 6.82
C LEU A 53 -0.11 -16.60 6.94
N THR A 54 -0.68 -17.68 7.47
CA THR A 54 0.00 -18.98 7.53
C THR A 54 0.35 -19.49 6.13
N LEU A 55 -0.58 -19.41 5.17
CA LEU A 55 -0.31 -19.81 3.78
C LEU A 55 0.82 -19.00 3.14
N VAL A 56 0.85 -17.69 3.39
CA VAL A 56 1.92 -16.79 2.89
C VAL A 56 3.27 -17.14 3.53
N ARG A 57 3.30 -17.36 4.85
CA ARG A 57 4.50 -17.79 5.57
C ARG A 57 5.01 -19.15 5.12
N ASP A 58 4.10 -20.07 4.79
CA ASP A 58 4.46 -21.38 4.26
C ASP A 58 5.13 -21.30 2.89
N LEU A 59 4.84 -20.27 2.08
CA LEU A 59 5.51 -20.03 0.81
C LEU A 59 6.78 -19.17 0.92
N GLN A 60 6.99 -18.51 2.06
CA GLN A 60 8.07 -17.56 2.25
C GLN A 60 9.44 -18.22 2.08
N GLY A 61 10.28 -17.64 1.22
CA GLY A 61 11.67 -18.07 1.00
C GLY A 61 11.84 -19.41 0.26
N LYS A 62 10.76 -20.04 -0.20
CA LYS A 62 10.83 -21.29 -0.99
C LYS A 62 11.12 -20.99 -2.47
N PRO A 63 11.89 -21.85 -3.18
CA PRO A 63 12.14 -21.68 -4.60
C PRO A 63 10.82 -21.73 -5.39
N GLY A 64 10.49 -20.60 -6.02
CA GLY A 64 9.22 -20.35 -6.73
C GLY A 64 7.97 -20.21 -5.85
N GLY A 65 8.17 -19.98 -4.54
CA GLY A 65 7.15 -19.47 -3.62
C GLY A 65 7.16 -17.93 -3.59
N LEU A 66 7.07 -17.36 -2.39
CA LEU A 66 7.10 -15.91 -2.18
C LEU A 66 8.49 -15.50 -1.69
N ARG A 67 9.25 -14.83 -2.55
CA ARG A 67 10.65 -14.50 -2.34
C ARG A 67 10.81 -13.11 -1.74
N CYS A 68 9.91 -12.19 -2.09
CA CYS A 68 10.01 -10.78 -1.74
C CYS A 68 9.29 -10.49 -0.41
N PHE A 69 8.38 -11.36 0.04
CA PHE A 69 7.63 -11.17 1.28
C PHE A 69 8.56 -11.06 2.50
N GLY A 70 8.61 -9.88 3.11
CA GLY A 70 9.46 -9.59 4.27
C GLY A 70 10.96 -9.64 3.99
N ALA A 71 11.37 -9.70 2.73
CA ALA A 71 12.76 -9.91 2.33
C ALA A 71 13.47 -8.62 1.90
N ALA A 72 12.83 -7.46 2.00
CA ALA A 72 13.44 -6.21 1.57
C ALA A 72 14.74 -5.88 2.33
N ARG A 73 15.80 -5.63 1.58
CA ARG A 73 17.04 -5.03 2.08
C ARG A 73 16.84 -3.57 2.52
N GLN A 74 16.56 -3.43 3.81
CA GLN A 74 16.36 -2.15 4.51
C GLN A 74 17.66 -1.43 4.87
N VAL A 75 17.55 -0.13 5.08
CA VAL A 75 18.65 0.74 5.51
C VAL A 75 18.97 0.50 7.00
N PRO A 76 20.25 0.42 7.40
CA PRO A 76 20.62 0.26 8.80
C PRO A 76 20.00 1.32 9.71
N GLN A 77 19.50 0.89 10.87
CA GLN A 77 18.87 1.81 11.82
C GLN A 77 19.93 2.64 12.55
N ARG A 78 19.95 3.94 12.29
CA ARG A 78 20.80 4.94 12.97
C ARG A 78 20.12 6.31 12.95
N LEU A 79 20.71 7.27 13.65
CA LEU A 79 20.22 8.65 13.65
C LEU A 79 20.65 9.35 12.36
N TYR A 80 19.69 9.56 11.46
CA TYR A 80 19.89 10.31 10.21
C TYR A 80 19.61 11.80 10.40
N THR A 81 20.42 12.65 9.77
CA THR A 81 20.22 14.10 9.74
C THR A 81 19.40 14.52 8.52
N LEU A 82 18.82 15.72 8.55
CA LEU A 82 18.11 16.26 7.39
C LEU A 82 19.04 16.45 6.18
N ASP A 83 20.31 16.77 6.42
CA ASP A 83 21.29 16.93 5.35
C ASP A 83 21.61 15.59 4.67
N GLU A 84 21.68 14.49 5.42
CA GLU A 84 21.82 13.15 4.83
C GLU A 84 20.63 12.78 3.95
N LEU A 85 19.40 13.16 4.33
CA LEU A 85 18.22 12.97 3.49
C LEU A 85 18.30 13.82 2.21
N ARG A 86 18.71 15.09 2.34
CA ARG A 86 18.92 15.99 1.19
C ARG A 86 20.00 15.48 0.23
N LEU A 87 21.08 14.90 0.75
CA LEU A 87 22.12 14.26 -0.06
C LEU A 87 21.58 13.06 -0.86
N ASN A 88 20.53 12.41 -0.37
CA ASN A 88 19.80 11.35 -1.11
C ASN A 88 18.68 11.92 -2.01
N GLY A 89 18.62 13.25 -2.20
CA GLY A 89 17.59 13.92 -2.99
C GLY A 89 16.20 13.79 -2.37
N ILE A 90 16.09 13.92 -1.04
CA ILE A 90 14.83 13.86 -0.31
C ILE A 90 14.60 15.19 0.40
N GLU A 91 13.55 15.90 -0.02
CA GLU A 91 13.08 17.12 0.62
C GLU A 91 11.93 16.81 1.58
N THR A 92 12.23 16.79 2.88
CA THR A 92 11.27 16.39 3.91
C THR A 92 10.07 17.33 4.02
N THR A 93 10.23 18.61 3.68
CA THR A 93 9.11 19.58 3.68
C THR A 93 8.09 19.18 2.64
N SER A 94 8.50 18.98 1.40
CA SER A 94 7.63 18.63 0.27
C SER A 94 6.96 17.26 0.42
N LEU A 95 7.51 16.39 1.28
CA LEU A 95 6.99 15.04 1.55
C LEU A 95 6.09 14.98 2.80
N LEU A 96 6.47 15.64 3.89
CA LEU A 96 5.78 15.52 5.19
C LEU A 96 4.78 16.65 5.47
N SER A 97 4.62 17.61 4.55
CA SER A 97 3.50 18.56 4.57
C SER A 97 2.63 18.38 3.32
N PRO A 98 1.78 17.35 3.26
CA PRO A 98 0.84 17.19 2.16
C PRO A 98 -0.09 18.40 2.06
N ASP A 99 -0.30 18.88 0.84
CA ASP A 99 -1.23 19.97 0.55
C ASP A 99 -2.21 19.51 -0.54
N ASP A 100 -3.49 19.40 -0.20
CA ASP A 100 -4.57 18.86 -1.05
C ASP A 100 -4.98 19.84 -2.17
N ALA A 101 -4.01 20.25 -3.00
CA ALA A 101 -4.22 21.27 -4.03
C ALA A 101 -5.25 20.86 -5.09
N THR A 102 -5.26 19.58 -5.50
CA THR A 102 -6.18 19.09 -6.54
C THR A 102 -7.61 18.97 -6.01
N LEU A 103 -7.80 18.23 -4.91
CA LEU A 103 -9.12 18.04 -4.31
C LEU A 103 -9.67 19.36 -3.77
N GLY A 104 -8.84 20.19 -3.13
CA GLY A 104 -9.24 21.52 -2.66
C GLY A 104 -9.65 22.47 -3.79
N SER A 105 -9.03 22.37 -4.98
CA SER A 105 -9.51 23.13 -6.14
C SER A 105 -10.87 22.63 -6.65
N ILE A 106 -11.12 21.32 -6.60
CA ILE A 106 -12.40 20.73 -6.99
C ILE A 106 -13.48 21.17 -6.01
N GLU A 107 -13.21 21.09 -4.70
CA GLU A 107 -14.11 21.54 -3.64
C GLU A 107 -14.48 23.01 -3.82
N ARG A 108 -13.49 23.89 -4.01
CA ARG A 108 -13.73 25.33 -4.24
C ARG A 108 -14.60 25.57 -5.48
N ASN A 109 -14.35 24.86 -6.58
CA ASN A 109 -15.14 24.99 -7.79
C ASN A 109 -16.58 24.50 -7.58
N LEU A 110 -16.76 23.42 -6.81
CA LEU A 110 -18.07 22.89 -6.44
C LEU A 110 -18.84 23.89 -5.56
N GLN A 111 -18.18 24.52 -4.59
CA GLN A 111 -18.77 25.57 -3.74
C GLN A 111 -19.21 26.78 -4.58
N LEU A 112 -18.36 27.24 -5.52
CA LEU A 112 -18.73 28.31 -6.46
C LEU A 112 -19.93 27.93 -7.32
N ALA A 113 -19.94 26.71 -7.87
CA ALA A 113 -21.07 26.20 -8.65
C ALA A 113 -22.35 26.10 -7.82
N ALA A 114 -22.26 25.69 -6.55
CA ALA A 114 -23.39 25.63 -5.63
C ALA A 114 -23.95 27.02 -5.31
N ILE A 115 -23.09 28.02 -5.09
CA ILE A 115 -23.50 29.41 -4.86
C ILE A 115 -24.18 29.97 -6.11
N LEU A 116 -23.55 29.85 -7.28
CA LEU A 116 -24.10 30.34 -8.54
C LEU A 116 -25.41 29.63 -8.91
N GLY A 117 -25.46 28.31 -8.70
CA GLY A 117 -26.66 27.50 -8.89
C GLY A 117 -27.79 27.91 -7.94
N GLY A 118 -27.47 28.19 -6.67
CA GLY A 118 -28.42 28.71 -5.68
C GLY A 118 -28.97 30.08 -6.06
N VAL A 119 -28.12 31.00 -6.54
CA VAL A 119 -28.54 32.31 -7.05
C VAL A 119 -29.39 32.18 -8.31
N ALA A 120 -29.02 31.31 -9.24
CA ALA A 120 -29.82 31.04 -10.45
C ALA A 120 -31.18 30.45 -10.08
N ALA A 121 -31.23 29.49 -9.15
CA ALA A 121 -32.47 28.90 -8.66
C ALA A 121 -33.35 29.92 -7.93
N TRP A 122 -32.77 30.80 -7.10
CA TRP A 122 -33.49 31.93 -6.52
C TRP A 122 -34.17 32.75 -7.62
N ASN A 123 -33.42 33.18 -8.63
CA ASN A 123 -33.94 34.04 -9.69
C ASN A 123 -35.00 33.33 -10.56
N ALA A 124 -34.80 32.06 -10.87
CA ALA A 124 -35.70 31.29 -11.74
C ALA A 124 -37.01 30.90 -11.05
N PHE A 125 -36.96 30.51 -9.78
CA PHE A 125 -38.12 30.02 -9.02
C PHE A 125 -38.75 31.10 -8.13
N GLY A 126 -38.12 32.27 -8.00
CA GLY A 126 -38.66 33.40 -7.24
C GLY A 126 -38.83 33.08 -5.76
N PHE A 127 -37.90 32.33 -5.15
CA PHE A 127 -38.02 31.91 -3.75
C PHE A 127 -38.18 33.10 -2.80
N SER A 128 -39.11 32.97 -1.85
CA SER A 128 -39.31 34.00 -0.82
C SER A 128 -38.18 33.96 0.22
N PRO A 129 -37.86 35.08 0.90
CA PRO A 129 -36.82 35.10 1.93
C PRO A 129 -36.99 34.04 3.01
N GLN A 130 -38.24 33.69 3.34
CA GLN A 130 -38.57 32.63 4.30
C GLN A 130 -38.22 31.24 3.77
N GLN A 131 -38.49 30.96 2.49
CA GLN A 131 -38.12 29.68 1.86
C GLN A 131 -36.60 29.50 1.81
N ILE A 132 -35.87 30.56 1.46
CA ILE A 132 -34.40 30.55 1.45
C ILE A 132 -33.85 30.28 2.85
N LEU A 133 -34.44 30.87 3.89
CA LEU A 133 -34.08 30.61 5.28
C LEU A 133 -34.31 29.13 5.67
N PHE A 134 -35.44 28.54 5.28
CA PHE A 134 -35.70 27.12 5.59
C PHE A 134 -34.77 26.18 4.82
N ILE A 135 -34.49 26.49 3.55
CA ILE A 135 -33.55 25.73 2.73
C ILE A 135 -32.15 25.80 3.33
N SER A 136 -31.67 26.99 3.71
CA SER A 136 -30.34 27.15 4.32
C SER A 136 -30.24 26.47 5.68
N LEU A 137 -31.29 26.55 6.50
CA LEU A 137 -31.36 25.82 7.77
C LEU A 137 -31.34 24.30 7.55
N GLY A 138 -32.02 23.81 6.52
CA GLY A 138 -31.99 22.40 6.12
C GLY A 138 -30.59 21.94 5.71
N PHE A 139 -29.90 22.71 4.87
CA PHE A 139 -28.51 22.40 4.51
C PHE A 139 -27.56 22.49 5.70
N LEU A 140 -27.71 23.50 6.58
CA LEU A 140 -26.92 23.61 7.80
C LEU A 140 -27.15 22.43 8.73
N PHE A 141 -28.40 21.97 8.85
CA PHE A 141 -28.74 20.77 9.62
C PHE A 141 -28.09 19.53 9.03
N LEU A 142 -28.19 19.30 7.72
CA LEU A 142 -27.56 18.17 7.05
C LEU A 142 -26.05 18.19 7.20
N TRP A 143 -25.42 19.36 7.05
CA TRP A 143 -23.98 19.53 7.28
C TRP A 143 -23.61 19.23 8.73
N THR A 144 -24.35 19.77 9.70
CA THR A 144 -24.11 19.51 11.13
C THR A 144 -24.29 18.02 11.45
N LEU A 145 -25.32 17.39 10.89
CA LEU A 145 -25.56 15.95 11.05
C LEU A 145 -24.39 15.14 10.50
N ASP A 146 -23.88 15.46 9.31
CA ASP A 146 -22.71 14.79 8.74
C ASP A 146 -21.45 15.00 9.59
N SER A 147 -21.17 16.24 10.02
CA SER A 147 -20.01 16.55 10.86
C SER A 147 -20.07 15.87 12.22
N VAL A 148 -21.24 15.76 12.85
CA VAL A 148 -21.38 15.19 14.20
C VAL A 148 -21.55 13.67 14.15
N SER A 149 -22.40 13.14 13.29
CA SER A 149 -22.71 11.71 13.23
C SER A 149 -21.69 10.91 12.43
N PHE A 150 -21.11 11.52 11.39
CA PHE A 150 -20.21 10.86 10.45
C PHE A 150 -18.85 11.56 10.36
N ASN A 151 -18.50 12.49 11.25
CA ASN A 151 -17.20 13.20 11.20
C ASN A 151 -16.87 13.79 9.82
N GLY A 152 -17.90 14.17 9.04
CA GLY A 152 -17.75 14.68 7.67
C GLY A 152 -17.63 13.61 6.57
N GLY A 153 -17.90 12.34 6.87
CA GLY A 153 -17.73 11.21 5.96
C GLY A 153 -18.61 11.27 4.70
N VAL A 154 -19.84 11.77 4.80
CA VAL A 154 -20.71 11.90 3.61
C VAL A 154 -20.17 12.96 2.67
N GLY A 155 -19.76 14.12 3.21
CA GLY A 155 -19.13 15.17 2.43
C GLY A 155 -17.84 14.73 1.74
N SER A 156 -16.95 14.04 2.48
CA SER A 156 -15.69 13.53 1.92
C SER A 156 -15.92 12.48 0.84
N LEU A 157 -16.89 11.57 1.01
CA LEU A 157 -17.25 10.57 0.02
C LEU A 157 -17.77 11.21 -1.28
N VAL A 158 -18.61 12.24 -1.19
CA VAL A 158 -19.10 12.98 -2.36
C VAL A 158 -17.95 13.69 -3.07
N LEU A 159 -17.09 14.39 -2.33
CA LEU A 159 -15.92 15.07 -2.89
C LEU A 159 -14.95 14.10 -3.57
N ASP A 160 -14.65 12.98 -2.93
CA ASP A 160 -13.79 11.93 -3.45
C ASP A 160 -14.38 11.29 -4.71
N THR A 161 -15.67 10.98 -4.71
CA THR A 161 -16.38 10.43 -5.89
C THR A 161 -16.31 11.40 -7.07
N ILE A 162 -16.54 12.70 -6.83
CA ILE A 162 -16.41 13.75 -7.86
C ILE A 162 -14.95 13.88 -8.29
N GLY A 163 -14.01 13.86 -7.35
CA GLY A 163 -12.58 13.91 -7.60
C GLY A 163 -12.13 12.83 -8.57
N HIS A 164 -12.52 11.58 -8.31
CA HIS A 164 -12.23 10.45 -9.18
C HIS A 164 -12.95 10.51 -10.54
N THR A 165 -14.17 11.05 -10.58
CA THR A 165 -14.96 11.13 -11.83
C THR A 165 -14.45 12.23 -12.77
N PHE A 166 -14.01 13.36 -12.21
CA PHE A 166 -13.65 14.56 -13.00
C PHE A 166 -12.14 14.80 -13.13
N SER A 167 -11.31 14.19 -12.28
CA SER A 167 -9.85 14.38 -12.30
C SER A 167 -9.11 13.05 -12.44
N GLN A 168 -8.69 12.74 -13.67
CA GLN A 168 -7.80 11.60 -13.93
C GLN A 168 -6.47 11.75 -13.17
N LYS A 169 -6.01 12.99 -12.95
CA LYS A 169 -4.80 13.28 -12.16
C LYS A 169 -4.98 12.82 -10.71
N TYR A 170 -6.12 13.13 -10.08
CA TYR A 170 -6.42 12.72 -8.71
C TYR A 170 -6.56 11.19 -8.62
N HIS A 171 -7.33 10.59 -9.54
CA HIS A 171 -7.51 9.14 -9.58
C HIS A 171 -6.19 8.38 -9.74
N ASN A 172 -5.32 8.80 -10.68
CA ASN A 172 -4.01 8.19 -10.86
C ASN A 172 -3.11 8.40 -9.64
N ARG A 173 -3.18 9.56 -8.97
CA ARG A 173 -2.40 9.84 -7.76
C ARG A 173 -2.79 8.88 -6.63
N VAL A 174 -4.08 8.70 -6.36
CA VAL A 174 -4.59 7.79 -5.31
C VAL A 174 -4.18 6.33 -5.61
N ILE A 175 -4.32 5.86 -6.85
CA ILE A 175 -3.90 4.48 -7.20
C ILE A 175 -2.42 4.28 -6.88
N GLN A 176 -1.56 5.24 -7.23
CA GLN A 176 -0.14 5.15 -6.96
C GLN A 176 0.14 5.22 -5.45
N HIS A 177 -0.59 6.06 -4.71
CA HIS A 177 -0.52 6.15 -3.25
C HIS A 177 -0.77 4.80 -2.59
N GLU A 178 -1.90 4.16 -2.94
CA GLU A 178 -2.29 2.86 -2.39
C GLU A 178 -1.36 1.73 -2.84
N ALA A 179 -0.86 1.76 -4.08
CA ALA A 179 0.14 0.81 -4.55
C ALA A 179 1.46 0.93 -3.77
N GLY A 180 1.83 2.15 -3.36
CA GLY A 180 2.97 2.40 -2.47
C GLY A 180 2.82 1.71 -1.12
N HIS A 181 1.68 1.92 -0.47
CA HIS A 181 1.32 1.24 0.79
C HIS A 181 1.35 -0.28 0.67
N PHE A 182 0.71 -0.82 -0.37
CA PHE A 182 0.64 -2.26 -0.62
C PHE A 182 2.03 -2.87 -0.81
N LEU A 183 2.85 -2.27 -1.69
CA LEU A 183 4.19 -2.77 -2.00
C LEU A 183 5.09 -2.75 -0.76
N ILE A 184 5.13 -1.64 -0.03
CA ILE A 184 6.00 -1.51 1.14
C ILE A 184 5.56 -2.47 2.24
N ALA A 185 4.26 -2.61 2.51
CA ALA A 185 3.77 -3.58 3.48
C ALA A 185 4.25 -5.00 3.15
N TYR A 186 4.06 -5.42 1.89
CA TYR A 186 4.47 -6.73 1.43
C TYR A 186 5.98 -6.97 1.62
N LEU A 187 6.79 -5.99 1.19
CA LEU A 187 8.25 -6.03 1.27
C LEU A 187 8.79 -6.06 2.69
N VAL A 188 8.15 -5.37 3.64
CA VAL A 188 8.56 -5.38 5.05
C VAL A 188 7.95 -6.54 5.86
N GLY A 189 7.12 -7.37 5.22
CA GLY A 189 6.62 -8.64 5.76
C GLY A 189 5.26 -8.53 6.45
N ILE A 190 4.47 -7.52 6.10
CA ILE A 190 3.09 -7.35 6.54
C ILE A 190 2.17 -7.68 5.36
N LEU A 191 1.28 -8.65 5.53
CA LEU A 191 0.37 -9.08 4.47
C LEU A 191 -0.73 -8.02 4.24
N PRO A 192 -0.90 -7.49 3.02
CA PRO A 192 -2.07 -6.72 2.68
C PRO A 192 -3.32 -7.60 2.74
N ARG A 193 -4.35 -7.15 3.46
CA ARG A 193 -5.66 -7.82 3.58
C ARG A 193 -6.57 -7.47 2.42
N GLY A 194 -6.46 -6.23 1.93
CA GLY A 194 -7.33 -5.69 0.90
C GLY A 194 -6.96 -4.25 0.57
N TYR A 195 -7.58 -3.71 -0.47
CA TYR A 195 -7.41 -2.32 -0.87
C TYR A 195 -8.71 -1.75 -1.45
N THR A 196 -8.86 -0.44 -1.29
CA THR A 196 -9.96 0.38 -1.82
C THR A 196 -9.33 1.58 -2.52
N LEU A 197 -9.75 1.85 -3.76
CA LEU A 197 -9.21 2.95 -4.55
C LEU A 197 -10.07 4.21 -4.50
N THR A 198 -11.29 4.08 -3.98
CA THR A 198 -12.25 5.18 -3.79
C THR A 198 -12.96 4.99 -2.45
N SER A 199 -13.42 6.10 -1.86
CA SER A 199 -14.25 6.08 -0.64
C SER A 199 -15.58 5.35 -0.86
N LEU A 200 -16.09 5.35 -2.09
CA LEU A 200 -17.27 4.56 -2.45
C LEU A 200 -17.00 3.05 -2.42
N ASP A 201 -15.83 2.62 -2.90
CA ASP A 201 -15.42 1.22 -2.80
C ASP A 201 -15.21 0.80 -1.34
N ALA A 202 -14.66 1.70 -0.52
CA ALA A 202 -14.53 1.51 0.92
C ALA A 202 -15.90 1.37 1.59
N LEU A 203 -16.86 2.24 1.29
CA LEU A 203 -18.23 2.12 1.80
C LEU A 203 -18.88 0.78 1.41
N LYS A 204 -18.72 0.34 0.15
CA LYS A 204 -19.31 -0.92 -0.32
C LYS A 204 -18.69 -2.15 0.32
N LYS A 205 -17.37 -2.13 0.56
CA LYS A 205 -16.64 -3.27 1.14
C LYS A 205 -16.72 -3.31 2.67
N GLU A 206 -16.66 -2.16 3.33
CA GLU A 206 -16.50 -2.05 4.80
C GLU A 206 -17.76 -1.50 5.49
N GLY A 207 -18.74 -1.00 4.75
CA GLY A 207 -20.03 -0.57 5.29
C GLY A 207 -20.00 0.73 6.10
N SER A 208 -18.91 1.49 6.03
CA SER A 208 -18.71 2.72 6.81
C SER A 208 -18.53 3.93 5.90
N LEU A 209 -19.20 5.03 6.26
CA LEU A 209 -19.21 6.30 5.51
C LEU A 209 -17.95 7.15 5.76
N ASN A 210 -17.10 6.78 6.71
CA ASN A 210 -15.97 7.59 7.15
C ASN A 210 -14.61 7.03 6.69
N ILE A 211 -14.63 6.12 5.71
CA ILE A 211 -13.43 5.40 5.27
C ILE A 211 -13.09 5.89 3.87
N GLN A 212 -11.91 6.51 3.75
CA GLN A 212 -11.34 6.93 2.49
C GLN A 212 -10.73 5.72 1.74
N ALA A 213 -10.28 5.92 0.50
CA ALA A 213 -9.39 4.97 -0.16
C ALA A 213 -8.23 4.58 0.78
N GLY A 214 -7.86 3.30 0.76
CA GLY A 214 -6.89 2.77 1.70
C GLY A 214 -6.54 1.30 1.46
N THR A 215 -5.35 0.92 1.90
CA THR A 215 -4.93 -0.48 2.04
C THR A 215 -5.12 -0.97 3.48
N ALA A 216 -5.82 -2.09 3.64
CA ALA A 216 -5.95 -2.79 4.90
C ALA A 216 -4.83 -3.82 5.05
N PHE A 217 -4.36 -4.05 6.29
CA PHE A 217 -3.24 -4.94 6.58
C PHE A 217 -3.61 -5.95 7.65
N VAL A 218 -2.95 -7.11 7.62
CA VAL A 218 -3.01 -8.11 8.68
C VAL A 218 -2.04 -7.70 9.79
N ASP A 219 -2.56 -7.13 10.88
CA ASP A 219 -1.79 -6.42 11.91
C ASP A 219 -1.89 -7.01 13.33
N PHE A 220 -2.24 -8.30 13.45
CA PHE A 220 -2.38 -8.99 14.75
C PHE A 220 -1.19 -8.79 15.70
N GLU A 221 0.04 -8.90 15.17
CA GLU A 221 1.27 -8.74 15.97
C GLU A 221 1.32 -7.34 16.58
N PHE A 222 0.95 -6.31 15.81
CA PHE A 222 0.88 -4.94 16.29
C PHE A 222 -0.25 -4.74 17.30
N LEU A 223 -1.44 -5.28 17.03
CA LEU A 223 -2.57 -5.17 17.96
C LEU A 223 -2.28 -5.87 19.30
N GLU A 224 -1.66 -7.05 19.28
CA GLU A 224 -1.26 -7.77 20.49
C GLU A 224 -0.19 -6.99 21.28
N GLU A 225 0.84 -6.47 20.60
CA GLU A 225 1.88 -5.64 21.21
C GLU A 225 1.35 -4.31 21.77
N ALA A 226 0.47 -3.64 21.02
CA ALA A 226 -0.16 -2.39 21.44
C ALA A 226 -1.06 -2.60 22.66
N ASN A 227 -1.86 -3.69 22.68
CA ASN A 227 -2.68 -4.05 23.83
C ASN A 227 -1.85 -4.45 25.05
N ALA A 228 -0.67 -5.04 24.85
CA ALA A 228 0.30 -5.31 25.91
C ALA A 228 1.05 -4.04 26.40
N GLY A 229 0.81 -2.89 25.77
CA GLY A 229 1.42 -1.61 26.12
C GLY A 229 2.89 -1.47 25.71
N LYS A 230 3.40 -2.37 24.86
CA LYS A 230 4.79 -2.35 24.38
C LYS A 230 4.87 -2.82 22.92
N VAL A 231 5.14 -1.87 22.02
CA VAL A 231 5.43 -2.17 20.61
C VAL A 231 6.93 -2.41 20.42
N SER A 232 7.28 -3.50 19.75
CA SER A 232 8.67 -3.83 19.44
C SER A 232 9.26 -2.86 18.43
N ALA A 233 10.58 -2.67 18.45
CA ALA A 233 11.25 -1.77 17.51
C ALA A 233 11.07 -2.23 16.05
N THR A 234 11.04 -3.54 15.82
CA THR A 234 10.80 -4.15 14.50
C THR A 234 9.40 -3.85 13.99
N THR A 235 8.37 -4.02 14.82
CA THR A 235 6.99 -3.72 14.46
C THR A 235 6.83 -2.22 14.19
N LEU A 236 7.34 -1.37 15.10
CA LEU A 236 7.29 0.08 14.90
C LEU A 236 7.96 0.51 13.59
N ASN A 237 9.13 -0.07 13.26
CA ASN A 237 9.83 0.23 12.01
C ASN A 237 9.00 -0.12 10.77
N ARG A 238 8.38 -1.30 10.75
CA ARG A 238 7.50 -1.75 9.65
C ARG A 238 6.33 -0.78 9.45
N PHE A 239 5.57 -0.51 10.51
CA PHE A 239 4.41 0.38 10.44
C PHE A 239 4.78 1.83 10.17
N SER A 240 5.94 2.31 10.62
CA SER A 240 6.44 3.64 10.26
C SER A 240 6.75 3.75 8.76
N CYS A 241 7.31 2.70 8.15
CA CYS A 241 7.55 2.68 6.71
C CYS A 241 6.25 2.61 5.92
N ILE A 242 5.30 1.77 6.36
CA ILE A 242 3.98 1.65 5.74
C ILE A 242 3.25 2.98 5.80
N ALA A 243 3.12 3.61 6.98
CA ALA A 243 2.41 4.89 7.12
C ALA A 243 2.97 6.02 6.22
N LEU A 244 4.23 5.93 5.82
CA LEU A 244 4.89 6.93 4.96
C LEU A 244 4.97 6.50 3.49
N ALA A 245 4.53 5.29 3.14
CA ALA A 245 4.71 4.72 1.79
C ALA A 245 3.87 5.44 0.74
N GLY A 246 2.63 5.80 1.06
CA GLY A 246 1.77 6.58 0.18
C GLY A 246 2.36 7.96 -0.15
N VAL A 247 2.68 8.76 0.88
CA VAL A 247 3.29 10.10 0.69
C VAL A 247 4.66 10.04 0.01
N ALA A 248 5.46 9.02 0.30
CA ALA A 248 6.74 8.81 -0.36
C ALA A 248 6.56 8.47 -1.85
N THR A 249 5.53 7.69 -2.20
CA THR A 249 5.22 7.37 -3.60
C THR A 249 4.76 8.59 -4.36
N GLU A 250 3.88 9.40 -3.76
CA GLU A 250 3.46 10.66 -4.37
C GLU A 250 4.63 11.63 -4.58
N TYR A 251 5.50 11.77 -3.58
CA TYR A 251 6.70 12.59 -3.68
C TYR A 251 7.61 12.14 -4.84
N LEU A 252 7.83 10.82 -4.99
CA LEU A 252 8.68 10.30 -6.06
C LEU A 252 8.10 10.53 -7.47
N LEU A 253 6.78 10.48 -7.63
CA LEU A 253 6.13 10.64 -8.94
C LEU A 253 5.82 12.09 -9.30
N TYR A 254 5.48 12.92 -8.32
CA TYR A 254 4.92 14.25 -8.54
C TYR A 254 5.74 15.39 -7.90
N GLY A 255 6.80 15.06 -7.15
CA GLY A 255 7.68 16.01 -6.46
C GLY A 255 7.14 16.55 -5.13
N TYR A 256 5.87 16.28 -4.81
CA TYR A 256 5.22 16.65 -3.56
C TYR A 256 4.03 15.73 -3.26
N ALA A 257 3.71 15.58 -1.97
CA ALA A 257 2.54 14.86 -1.51
C ALA A 257 1.30 15.77 -1.47
N GLU A 258 0.14 15.26 -1.89
CA GLU A 258 -1.17 15.89 -1.71
C GLU A 258 -1.96 15.13 -0.63
N GLY A 259 -1.98 13.78 -0.69
CA GLY A 259 -2.69 12.93 0.29
C GLY A 259 -1.83 12.45 1.47
N GLY A 260 -2.38 11.53 2.28
CA GLY A 260 -1.65 10.82 3.34
C GLY A 260 -1.51 11.54 4.68
N LEU A 261 -2.18 12.69 4.87
CA LEU A 261 -2.21 13.41 6.15
C LEU A 261 -2.80 12.53 7.28
N ALA A 262 -3.81 11.72 6.98
CA ALA A 262 -4.39 10.77 7.93
C ALA A 262 -3.36 9.73 8.43
N ASP A 263 -2.50 9.24 7.53
CA ASP A 263 -1.47 8.25 7.87
C ASP A 263 -0.34 8.86 8.71
N ILE A 264 0.07 10.08 8.37
CA ILE A 264 1.03 10.85 9.17
C ILE A 264 0.48 11.10 10.58
N ASN A 265 -0.80 11.50 10.70
CA ASN A 265 -1.44 11.74 12.00
C ASN A 265 -1.58 10.45 12.82
N LYS A 266 -1.89 9.31 12.19
CA LYS A 266 -1.90 8.00 12.87
C LYS A 266 -0.52 7.63 13.39
N LEU A 267 0.53 7.83 12.59
CA LEU A 267 1.91 7.58 13.01
C LEU A 267 2.32 8.50 14.17
N ASP A 268 2.01 9.79 14.09
CA ASP A 268 2.30 10.75 15.17
C ASP A 268 1.56 10.39 16.47
N ALA A 269 0.28 10.03 16.38
CA ALA A 269 -0.51 9.56 17.51
C ALA A 269 0.08 8.28 18.14
N LEU A 270 0.52 7.32 17.31
CA LEU A 270 1.19 6.11 17.78
C LEU A 270 2.49 6.42 18.53
N LEU A 271 3.36 7.27 17.96
CA LEU A 271 4.63 7.65 18.58
C LEU A 271 4.42 8.39 19.91
N LYS A 272 3.43 9.29 19.97
CA LYS A 272 3.01 9.95 21.21
C LYS A 272 2.47 8.97 22.24
N GLY A 273 1.63 8.02 21.83
CA GLY A 273 1.09 6.96 22.69
C GLY A 273 2.18 6.06 23.29
N LEU A 274 3.28 5.84 22.56
CA LEU A 274 4.46 5.12 23.03
C LEU A 274 5.40 5.98 23.89
N GLY A 275 5.07 7.25 24.14
CA GLY A 275 5.88 8.16 24.96
C GLY A 275 7.17 8.64 24.30
N PHE A 276 7.23 8.68 22.96
CA PHE A 276 8.42 9.19 22.27
C PHE A 276 8.58 10.70 22.49
N THR A 277 9.82 11.14 22.72
CA THR A 277 10.16 12.55 22.64
C THR A 277 10.15 13.01 21.19
N GLN A 278 9.94 14.31 20.93
CA GLN A 278 9.96 14.86 19.57
C GLN A 278 11.23 14.47 18.81
N LYS A 279 12.40 14.57 19.45
CA LYS A 279 13.68 14.19 18.84
C LYS A 279 13.72 12.72 18.41
N LYS A 280 13.13 11.82 19.20
CA LYS A 280 13.07 10.39 18.91
C LYS A 280 12.07 10.11 17.78
N ALA A 281 10.91 10.76 17.81
CA ALA A 281 9.92 10.70 16.74
C ALA A 281 10.49 11.19 15.41
N ASP A 282 11.12 12.36 15.39
CA ASP A 282 11.78 12.91 14.19
C ASP A 282 12.83 11.96 13.63
N SER A 283 13.60 11.31 14.51
CA SER A 283 14.63 10.35 14.09
C SER A 283 14.01 9.09 13.47
N GLN A 284 12.90 8.60 14.04
CA GLN A 284 12.14 7.47 13.51
C GLN A 284 11.55 7.82 12.13
N VAL A 285 10.95 9.00 12.00
CA VAL A 285 10.37 9.47 10.74
C VAL A 285 11.46 9.62 9.67
N ARG A 286 12.59 10.26 9.96
CA ARG A 286 13.69 10.41 8.98
C ARG A 286 14.23 9.08 8.48
N TRP A 287 14.47 8.12 9.37
CA TRP A 287 14.90 6.78 8.97
C TRP A 287 13.83 6.10 8.10
N SER A 288 12.56 6.19 8.52
CA SER A 288 11.46 5.56 7.80
C SER A 288 11.25 6.16 6.41
N VAL A 289 11.32 7.50 6.27
CA VAL A 289 11.27 8.19 4.97
C VAL A 289 12.42 7.72 4.07
N LEU A 290 13.65 7.73 4.56
CA LEU A 290 14.83 7.32 3.78
C LEU A 290 14.69 5.87 3.32
N ASN A 291 14.36 4.96 4.25
CA ASN A 291 14.20 3.55 3.96
C ASN A 291 13.10 3.31 2.93
N THR A 292 11.93 3.92 3.12
CA THR A 292 10.76 3.77 2.26
C THR A 292 11.02 4.30 0.86
N ILE A 293 11.62 5.48 0.73
CA ILE A 293 11.99 6.04 -0.58
C ILE A 293 12.98 5.14 -1.32
N LEU A 294 14.00 4.63 -0.64
CA LEU A 294 14.98 3.76 -1.29
C LEU A 294 14.38 2.44 -1.75
N LEU A 295 13.45 1.87 -0.98
CA LEU A 295 12.69 0.68 -1.40
C LEU A 295 11.81 0.97 -2.61
N LEU A 296 11.05 2.07 -2.59
CA LEU A 296 10.17 2.47 -3.70
C LEU A 296 10.94 2.79 -4.98
N ARG A 297 12.13 3.41 -4.88
CA ARG A 297 13.02 3.67 -6.01
C ARG A 297 13.57 2.38 -6.61
N ARG A 298 13.98 1.42 -5.76
CA ARG A 298 14.52 0.14 -6.22
C ARG A 298 13.46 -0.69 -6.95
N HIS A 299 12.23 -0.69 -6.44
CA HIS A 299 11.13 -1.50 -6.97
C HIS A 299 10.12 -0.66 -7.79
N GLU A 300 10.60 0.34 -8.53
CA GLU A 300 9.74 1.26 -9.30
C GLU A 300 8.89 0.53 -10.35
N ALA A 301 9.49 -0.43 -11.06
CA ALA A 301 8.80 -1.22 -12.09
C ALA A 301 7.68 -2.08 -11.49
N ALA A 302 7.98 -2.78 -10.38
CA ALA A 302 6.99 -3.59 -9.67
C ALA A 302 5.84 -2.74 -9.14
N ARG A 303 6.13 -1.56 -8.58
CA ARG A 303 5.12 -0.59 -8.13
C ARG A 303 4.20 -0.14 -9.28
N GLY A 304 4.77 0.17 -10.44
CA GLY A 304 3.99 0.58 -11.62
C GLY A 304 3.02 -0.50 -12.10
N GLN A 305 3.50 -1.75 -12.19
CA GLN A 305 2.68 -2.90 -12.56
C GLN A 305 1.61 -3.23 -11.50
N LEU A 306 1.95 -3.09 -10.23
CA LEU A 306 1.01 -3.24 -9.12
C LEU A 306 -0.11 -2.18 -9.18
N ALA A 307 0.24 -0.92 -9.45
CA ALA A 307 -0.74 0.15 -9.61
C ALA A 307 -1.72 -0.13 -10.76
N GLU A 308 -1.23 -0.66 -11.89
CA GLU A 308 -2.09 -1.09 -13.01
C GLU A 308 -2.98 -2.29 -12.63
N ALA A 309 -2.44 -3.26 -11.90
CA ALA A 309 -3.22 -4.38 -11.38
C ALA A 309 -4.35 -3.93 -10.44
N MET A 310 -4.05 -2.99 -9.56
CA MET A 310 -5.01 -2.43 -8.60
C MET A 310 -6.09 -1.62 -9.31
N SER A 311 -5.74 -0.82 -10.32
CA SER A 311 -6.72 -0.04 -11.10
C SER A 311 -7.70 -0.93 -11.87
N LEU A 312 -7.26 -2.13 -12.28
CA LEU A 312 -8.11 -3.16 -12.87
C LEU A 312 -8.93 -3.96 -11.84
N GLY A 313 -8.77 -3.69 -10.55
CA GLY A 313 -9.52 -4.35 -9.47
C GLY A 313 -9.11 -5.81 -9.25
N LYS A 314 -7.86 -6.19 -9.54
CA LYS A 314 -7.37 -7.56 -9.34
C LYS A 314 -7.36 -7.95 -7.84
N SER A 315 -7.43 -9.24 -7.54
CA SER A 315 -7.39 -9.70 -6.15
C SER A 315 -6.03 -9.45 -5.47
N VAL A 316 -5.99 -9.52 -4.14
CA VAL A 316 -4.75 -9.35 -3.36
C VAL A 316 -3.72 -10.39 -3.77
N GLY A 317 -4.13 -11.65 -3.92
CA GLY A 317 -3.27 -12.74 -4.41
C GLY A 317 -2.71 -12.46 -5.79
N SER A 318 -3.51 -11.94 -6.73
CA SER A 318 -3.02 -11.57 -8.05
C SER A 318 -2.05 -10.38 -8.01
N CYS A 319 -2.28 -9.40 -7.13
CA CYS A 319 -1.36 -8.29 -6.91
C CYS A 319 -0.01 -8.79 -6.35
N ILE A 320 -0.03 -9.74 -5.42
CA ILE A 320 1.17 -10.38 -4.89
C ILE A 320 1.93 -11.14 -5.98
N ASP A 321 1.23 -11.90 -6.84
CA ASP A 321 1.84 -12.61 -7.97
C ASP A 321 2.59 -11.65 -8.89
N ILE A 322 2.01 -10.47 -9.16
CA ILE A 322 2.61 -9.42 -9.98
C ILE A 322 3.85 -8.82 -9.33
N ILE A 323 3.85 -8.60 -8.02
CA ILE A 323 5.04 -8.11 -7.30
C ILE A 323 6.17 -9.13 -7.44
N GLU A 324 5.89 -10.41 -7.18
CA GLU A 324 6.87 -11.49 -7.26
C GLU A 324 7.41 -11.73 -8.68
N ASP A 325 6.63 -11.40 -9.71
CA ASP A 325 7.07 -11.50 -11.11
C ASP A 325 7.90 -10.30 -11.60
N ASN A 326 7.85 -9.16 -10.88
CA ASN A 326 8.45 -7.89 -11.33
C ASN A 326 9.56 -7.35 -10.41
N ILE A 327 9.95 -8.09 -9.38
CA ILE A 327 11.11 -7.77 -8.54
C ILE A 327 12.29 -8.65 -8.97
N ASN A 328 13.45 -8.03 -9.22
CA ASN A 328 14.66 -8.76 -9.54
C ASN A 328 15.27 -9.40 -8.30
N ASP A 329 15.88 -10.56 -8.48
CA ASP A 329 16.56 -11.31 -7.42
C ASP A 329 17.69 -10.53 -6.73
N ASP A 330 18.36 -9.66 -7.47
CA ASP A 330 19.48 -8.85 -6.96
C ASP A 330 19.02 -7.70 -6.04
N ASP A 331 17.72 -7.38 -6.07
CA ASP A 331 17.12 -6.25 -5.35
C ASP A 331 16.53 -6.65 -3.98
N ILE A 332 16.48 -7.95 -3.67
CA ILE A 332 15.96 -8.56 -2.45
C ILE A 332 17.06 -8.64 -1.38
#